data_AF-A0A3N0ABN2-F1
#
_entry.id   AF-A0A3N0ABN2-F1
#
_cell.length_a   1.000
_cell.length_b   1.000
_cell.length_c   1.000
_cell.angle_alpha   90.00
_cell.angle_beta   90.00
_cell.angle_gamma   90.00
#
_symmetry.space_group_name_H-M   'P 1'
#
loop_
_entity.id
_entity.type
_entity.pdbx_description
1 polymer ?
#
loop_
_entity_poly.entity_id
_entity_poly.type
_entity_poly.pdbx_seq_one_letter_code
_entity_poly.pdbx_strand_id
1 'polypeptide(L)'
;MSAAEQTPSTPPPPAKPDNYRFSLDSTYLVAFEMAHRAFKQGLTEASPLNITQYRFLSKLCQAAGAVNQATLGKLLGLKANTATQTVDALQQQGFATRLPGATDARTRVLQATEAGRQHVDTVNEALVNSLYATFPTTNTTWRTILEAAIFAGSRIEGDREEGGIPERPASRALAAVELIRQETERVLKETCGASMVECRIVQKLAEAGRPLRLGALADALLIPPIGVTRTASKLEGRGWCQRMKSPHDRKAVYAALTDEGQFQAQLINATINELAENRLWVNLSPAQKEAIEQMGHIVIAGIQAQRDAREQQQLSDLSPA
;
A
#
# COMPACT_ATOMS: atom_id res chain seq x y z
N MET A 1 9.62 45.02 -12.99
CA MET A 1 9.82 44.25 -11.74
C MET A 1 9.07 42.95 -11.90
N SER A 2 9.78 41.87 -12.25
CA SER A 2 9.19 40.55 -12.49
C SER A 2 9.21 39.78 -11.18
N ALA A 3 8.04 39.42 -10.66
CA ALA A 3 7.91 38.56 -9.49
C ALA A 3 8.25 37.13 -9.90
N ALA A 4 9.43 36.66 -9.48
CA ALA A 4 9.77 35.25 -9.58
C ALA A 4 8.91 34.47 -8.58
N GLU A 5 8.02 33.62 -9.09
CA GLU A 5 7.37 32.57 -8.31
C GLU A 5 8.43 31.72 -7.63
N GLN A 6 8.59 31.90 -6.32
CA GLN A 6 9.35 30.97 -5.48
C GLN A 6 8.49 29.73 -5.29
N THR A 7 8.79 28.69 -6.06
CA THR A 7 8.34 27.32 -5.76
C THR A 7 8.77 27.01 -4.32
N PRO A 8 7.87 26.59 -3.42
CA PRO A 8 8.24 26.30 -2.04
C PRO A 8 9.25 25.14 -2.03
N SER A 9 10.52 25.47 -1.73
CA SER A 9 11.58 24.49 -1.50
C SER A 9 11.21 23.71 -0.24
N THR A 10 10.70 22.50 -0.44
CA THR A 10 10.41 21.59 0.67
C THR A 10 11.75 21.02 1.16
N PRO A 11 12.04 21.05 2.46
CA PRO A 11 13.31 20.58 2.98
C PRO A 11 13.52 19.09 2.66
N PRO A 12 14.78 18.67 2.40
CA PRO A 12 15.09 17.26 2.22
C PRO A 12 14.70 16.47 3.48
N PRO A 13 14.35 15.18 3.34
CA PRO A 13 14.08 14.34 4.51
C PRO A 13 15.28 14.37 5.47
N PRO A 14 15.05 14.36 6.78
CA PRO A 14 16.13 14.44 7.78
C PRO A 14 17.13 13.29 7.62
N ALA A 15 18.41 13.58 7.83
CA ALA A 15 19.47 12.58 7.79
C ALA A 15 19.27 11.53 8.90
N LYS A 16 19.43 10.25 8.55
CA LYS A 16 19.25 9.12 9.46
C LYS A 16 20.51 8.85 10.30
N PRO A 17 20.39 8.46 11.57
CA PRO A 17 21.53 8.10 12.41
C PRO A 17 22.18 6.77 11.97
N ASP A 18 23.47 6.58 12.31
CA ASP A 18 24.27 5.41 11.89
C ASP A 18 23.71 4.04 12.33
N ASN A 19 22.84 4.01 13.35
CA ASN A 19 22.16 2.80 13.86
C ASN A 19 20.67 2.75 13.46
N TYR A 20 20.28 3.39 12.37
CA TYR A 20 18.90 3.41 11.90
C TYR A 20 18.41 1.99 11.57
N ARG A 21 17.54 1.46 12.43
CA ARG A 21 16.73 0.27 12.11
C ARG A 21 15.47 0.76 11.43
N PHE A 22 15.19 0.19 10.27
CA PHE A 22 13.96 0.46 9.54
C PHE A 22 12.76 0.30 10.49
N SER A 23 11.90 1.32 10.57
CA SER A 23 10.66 1.28 11.36
C SER A 23 9.44 1.45 10.48
N LEU A 24 8.50 0.51 10.57
CA LEU A 24 7.19 0.60 9.92
C LEU A 24 6.20 1.35 10.80
N ASP A 25 6.34 2.67 10.78
CA ASP A 25 5.47 3.58 11.49
C ASP A 25 4.08 3.75 10.83
N SER A 26 3.22 4.54 11.46
CA SER A 26 1.88 4.82 10.95
C SER A 26 1.89 5.48 9.57
N THR A 27 2.93 6.28 9.27
CA THR A 27 3.14 6.99 8.00
C THR A 27 3.33 5.99 6.85
N TYR A 28 4.17 4.97 7.05
CA TYR A 28 4.32 3.89 6.07
C TYR A 28 2.97 3.22 5.77
N LEU A 29 2.22 2.83 6.80
CA LEU A 29 0.95 2.11 6.61
C LEU A 29 -0.10 2.97 5.89
N VAL A 30 -0.05 4.30 6.06
CA VAL A 30 -0.88 5.23 5.28
C VAL A 30 -0.50 5.16 3.80
N ALA A 31 0.78 5.35 3.47
CA ALA A 31 1.23 5.34 2.08
C ALA A 31 1.02 3.97 1.42
N PHE A 32 1.20 2.89 2.17
CA PHE A 32 0.93 1.53 1.71
C PHE A 32 -0.56 1.33 1.37
N GLU A 33 -1.48 1.76 2.23
CA GLU A 33 -2.93 1.69 1.96
C GLU A 33 -3.33 2.57 0.78
N MET A 34 -2.71 3.75 0.63
CA MET A 34 -2.92 4.62 -0.52
C MET A 34 -2.44 3.98 -1.82
N ALA A 35 -1.24 3.39 -1.83
CA ALA A 35 -0.70 2.69 -2.99
C ALA A 35 -1.61 1.52 -3.38
N HIS A 36 -2.06 0.73 -2.40
CA HIS A 36 -3.01 -0.36 -2.62
C HIS A 36 -4.32 0.15 -3.25
N ARG A 37 -4.89 1.24 -2.72
CA ARG A 37 -6.11 1.83 -3.27
C ARG A 37 -5.93 2.36 -4.69
N ALA A 38 -4.82 3.06 -4.96
CA ALA A 38 -4.47 3.55 -6.29
C ALA A 38 -4.31 2.40 -7.29
N PHE A 39 -3.57 1.35 -6.92
CA PHE A 39 -3.45 0.15 -7.75
C PHE A 39 -4.80 -0.50 -8.05
N LYS A 40 -5.66 -0.65 -7.03
CA LYS A 40 -6.99 -1.21 -7.23
C LYS A 40 -7.85 -0.35 -8.15
N GLN A 41 -7.76 0.98 -8.04
CA GLN A 41 -8.46 1.92 -8.90
C GLN A 41 -7.96 1.81 -10.34
N GLY A 42 -6.65 1.95 -10.57
CA GLY A 42 -6.06 1.84 -11.92
C GLY A 42 -6.36 0.50 -12.59
N LEU A 43 -6.36 -0.60 -11.83
CA LEU A 43 -6.77 -1.91 -12.35
C LEU A 43 -8.25 -1.92 -12.76
N THR A 44 -9.14 -1.39 -11.93
CA THR A 44 -10.58 -1.37 -12.20
C THR A 44 -10.92 -0.53 -13.43
N GLU A 45 -10.18 0.56 -13.65
CA GLU A 45 -10.38 1.45 -14.80
C GLU A 45 -9.85 0.83 -16.11
N ALA A 46 -8.75 0.06 -16.05
CA ALA A 46 -8.06 -0.44 -17.23
C ALA A 46 -8.33 -1.92 -17.57
N SER A 47 -9.04 -2.65 -16.72
CA SER A 47 -9.16 -4.11 -16.86
C SER A 47 -10.53 -4.64 -16.44
N PRO A 48 -11.10 -5.61 -17.19
CA PRO A 48 -12.26 -6.36 -16.72
C PRO A 48 -11.91 -7.38 -15.62
N LEU A 49 -10.62 -7.60 -15.36
CA LEU A 49 -10.14 -8.59 -14.40
C LEU A 49 -10.14 -8.01 -12.98
N ASN A 50 -10.58 -8.82 -12.02
CA ASN A 50 -10.33 -8.52 -10.61
C ASN A 50 -8.85 -8.70 -10.25
N ILE A 51 -8.44 -8.23 -9.06
CA ILE A 51 -7.04 -8.26 -8.63
C ILE A 51 -6.44 -9.67 -8.59
N THR A 52 -7.22 -10.68 -8.20
CA THR A 52 -6.77 -12.07 -8.18
C THR A 52 -6.51 -12.59 -9.59
N GLN A 53 -7.43 -12.35 -10.52
CA GLN A 53 -7.30 -12.73 -11.92
C GLN A 53 -6.14 -12.02 -12.61
N TYR A 54 -5.99 -10.72 -12.36
CA TYR A 54 -4.89 -9.93 -12.92
C TYR A 54 -3.53 -10.39 -12.39
N ARG A 55 -3.40 -10.66 -11.08
CA ARG A 55 -2.16 -11.21 -10.51
C ARG A 55 -1.80 -12.56 -11.13
N PHE A 56 -2.79 -13.40 -11.40
CA PHE A 56 -2.59 -14.68 -12.09
C PHE A 56 -2.07 -14.48 -13.51
N LEU A 57 -2.68 -13.58 -14.29
CA LEU A 57 -2.23 -13.24 -15.64
C LEU A 57 -0.82 -12.62 -15.63
N SER A 58 -0.56 -11.64 -14.75
CA SER A 58 0.73 -10.98 -14.64
C SER A 58 1.85 -11.97 -14.34
N LYS A 59 1.61 -12.92 -13.43
CA LYS A 59 2.61 -13.96 -13.13
C LYS A 59 2.75 -14.98 -14.26
N LEU A 60 1.68 -15.26 -15.01
CA LEU A 60 1.75 -16.09 -16.22
C LEU A 60 2.57 -15.41 -17.33
N CYS A 61 2.46 -14.09 -17.51
CA CYS A 61 3.25 -13.32 -18.47
C CYS A 61 4.74 -13.27 -18.11
N GLN A 62 5.10 -13.35 -16.82
CA GLN A 62 6.50 -13.41 -16.36
C GLN A 62 7.15 -14.78 -16.59
N ALA A 63 6.36 -15.83 -16.83
CA ALA A 63 6.91 -17.15 -17.06
C ALA A 63 7.48 -17.26 -18.48
N ALA A 64 8.71 -17.77 -18.59
CA ALA A 64 9.38 -17.99 -19.88
C ALA A 64 8.69 -19.04 -20.79
N GLY A 65 7.69 -19.76 -20.28
CA GLY A 65 6.99 -20.81 -21.01
C GLY A 65 5.73 -21.27 -20.29
N ALA A 66 5.18 -22.41 -20.73
CA ALA A 66 3.93 -22.91 -20.19
C ALA A 66 4.05 -23.33 -18.70
N VAL A 67 3.11 -22.89 -17.87
CA VAL A 67 3.14 -23.08 -16.41
C VAL A 67 2.03 -24.02 -15.97
N ASN A 68 2.34 -24.93 -15.05
CA ASN A 68 1.32 -25.77 -14.43
C ASN A 68 0.34 -24.92 -13.60
N GLN A 69 -0.96 -25.05 -13.89
CA GLN A 69 -2.04 -24.31 -13.18
C GLN A 69 -1.98 -24.50 -11.65
N ALA A 70 -1.75 -25.72 -11.18
CA ALA A 70 -1.74 -26.04 -9.76
C ALA A 70 -0.55 -25.40 -9.05
N THR A 71 0.61 -25.37 -9.72
CA THR A 71 1.81 -24.69 -9.22
C THR A 71 1.58 -23.19 -9.11
N LEU A 72 1.02 -22.56 -10.15
CA LEU A 72 0.74 -21.13 -10.14
C LEU A 72 -0.33 -20.74 -9.11
N GLY A 73 -1.38 -21.56 -8.97
CA GLY A 73 -2.38 -21.39 -7.91
C GLY A 73 -1.76 -21.46 -6.52
N LYS A 74 -0.88 -22.42 -6.25
CA LYS A 74 -0.15 -22.53 -4.96
C LYS A 74 0.76 -21.33 -4.72
N LEU A 75 1.50 -20.89 -5.74
CA LEU A 75 2.38 -19.73 -5.65
C LEU A 75 1.63 -18.46 -5.25
N LEU A 76 0.41 -18.29 -5.78
CA LEU A 76 -0.45 -17.14 -5.49
C LEU A 76 -1.33 -17.32 -4.24
N GLY A 77 -1.16 -18.41 -3.49
CA GLY A 77 -1.97 -18.71 -2.30
C GLY A 77 -3.45 -19.00 -2.57
N LEU A 78 -3.79 -19.40 -3.80
CA LEU A 78 -5.17 -19.62 -4.22
C LEU A 78 -5.66 -21.03 -3.91
N LYS A 79 -6.91 -21.14 -3.46
CA LYS A 79 -7.62 -22.43 -3.40
C LYS A 79 -7.78 -23.00 -4.81
N ALA A 80 -7.76 -24.32 -4.94
CA ALA A 80 -7.82 -25.00 -6.25
C ALA A 80 -9.03 -24.58 -7.11
N ASN A 81 -10.20 -24.42 -6.48
CA ASN A 81 -11.40 -23.95 -7.18
C ASN A 81 -11.22 -22.50 -7.71
N THR A 82 -10.67 -21.61 -6.89
CA THR A 82 -10.39 -20.22 -7.27
C THR A 82 -9.38 -20.12 -8.40
N ALA A 83 -8.33 -20.95 -8.38
CA ALA A 83 -7.38 -21.03 -9.48
C ALA A 83 -8.06 -21.48 -10.79
N THR A 84 -8.94 -22.48 -10.73
CA THR A 84 -9.69 -22.97 -11.91
C THR A 84 -10.59 -21.89 -12.50
N GLN A 85 -11.41 -21.24 -11.66
CA GLN A 85 -12.29 -20.14 -12.07
C GLN A 85 -11.51 -18.95 -12.64
N THR A 86 -10.35 -18.64 -12.06
CA THR A 86 -9.46 -17.59 -12.56
C THR A 86 -9.00 -17.89 -13.98
N VAL A 87 -8.55 -19.13 -14.21
CA VAL A 87 -8.08 -19.55 -15.53
C VAL A 87 -9.20 -19.57 -16.55
N ASP A 88 -10.39 -20.03 -16.18
CA ASP A 88 -11.55 -20.02 -17.08
C ASP A 88 -11.88 -18.59 -17.52
N ALA A 89 -11.86 -17.63 -16.58
CA ALA A 89 -12.07 -16.22 -16.89
C ALA A 89 -10.96 -15.65 -17.82
N LEU A 90 -9.69 -15.98 -17.57
CA LEU A 90 -8.59 -15.54 -18.43
C LEU A 90 -8.70 -16.12 -19.85
N GLN A 91 -9.14 -17.37 -19.98
CA GLN A 91 -9.34 -17.99 -21.28
C GLN A 91 -10.55 -17.39 -22.02
N GLN A 92 -11.64 -17.10 -21.31
CA GLN A 92 -12.82 -16.45 -21.87
C GLN A 92 -12.49 -15.04 -22.42
N GLN A 93 -11.61 -14.31 -21.74
CA GLN A 93 -11.11 -13.01 -22.20
C GLN A 93 -10.01 -13.11 -23.27
N GLY A 94 -9.59 -14.33 -23.63
CA GLY A 94 -8.53 -14.55 -24.63
C GLY A 94 -7.11 -14.21 -24.15
N PHE A 95 -6.90 -14.03 -22.84
CA PHE A 95 -5.61 -13.65 -22.26
C PHE A 95 -4.69 -14.84 -21.96
N ALA A 96 -5.24 -16.04 -21.81
CA ALA A 96 -4.47 -17.25 -21.58
C ALA A 96 -5.04 -18.44 -22.36
N THR A 97 -4.18 -19.39 -22.71
CA THR A 97 -4.56 -20.66 -23.32
C THR A 97 -4.17 -21.84 -22.44
N ARG A 98 -5.00 -22.90 -22.47
CA ARG A 98 -4.70 -24.20 -21.87
C ARG A 98 -4.11 -25.13 -22.93
N LEU A 99 -2.97 -25.73 -22.61
CA LEU A 99 -2.30 -26.73 -23.44
C LEU A 99 -2.21 -28.06 -22.67
N PRO A 100 -2.19 -29.21 -23.37
CA PRO A 100 -1.82 -30.48 -22.74
C PRO A 100 -0.37 -30.40 -22.24
N GLY A 101 -0.10 -30.97 -21.07
CA GLY A 101 1.26 -30.99 -20.52
C GLY A 101 2.20 -31.82 -21.39
N ALA A 102 3.46 -31.37 -21.50
CA ALA A 102 4.47 -31.99 -22.36
C ALA A 102 4.82 -33.44 -21.95
N THR A 103 4.76 -33.75 -20.65
CA THR A 103 5.13 -35.07 -20.10
C THR A 103 3.91 -35.95 -19.79
N ASP A 104 2.80 -35.34 -19.39
CA ASP A 104 1.54 -36.02 -19.11
C ASP A 104 0.37 -35.22 -19.69
N ALA A 105 -0.28 -35.77 -20.71
CA ALA A 105 -1.42 -35.17 -21.39
C ALA A 105 -2.67 -35.00 -20.48
N ARG A 106 -2.69 -35.61 -19.29
CA ARG A 106 -3.71 -35.39 -18.25
C ARG A 106 -3.46 -34.10 -17.47
N THR A 107 -2.23 -33.60 -17.48
CA THR A 107 -1.91 -32.29 -16.89
C THR A 107 -2.27 -31.16 -17.86
N ARG A 108 -2.61 -30.00 -17.29
CA ARG A 108 -2.93 -28.78 -18.04
C ARG A 108 -1.91 -27.72 -17.68
N VAL A 109 -1.20 -27.24 -18.69
CA VAL A 109 -0.29 -26.10 -18.58
C VAL A 109 -0.93 -24.88 -19.23
N LEU A 110 -0.56 -23.71 -18.74
CA LEU A 110 -1.11 -22.43 -19.15
C LEU A 110 -0.04 -21.61 -19.82
N GLN A 111 -0.41 -20.84 -20.83
CA GLN A 111 0.47 -19.87 -21.45
C GLN A 111 -0.29 -18.56 -21.67
N ALA A 112 0.37 -17.44 -21.42
CA ALA A 112 -0.19 -16.13 -21.76
C ALA A 112 -0.25 -15.99 -23.29
N THR A 113 -1.38 -15.49 -23.80
CA THR A 113 -1.49 -15.10 -25.20
C THR A 113 -0.78 -13.78 -25.45
N GLU A 114 -0.63 -13.40 -26.72
CA GLU A 114 -0.13 -12.07 -27.08
C GLU A 114 -1.07 -10.97 -26.58
N ALA A 115 -2.39 -11.15 -26.75
CA ALA A 115 -3.40 -10.27 -26.20
C ALA A 115 -3.29 -10.15 -24.67
N GLY A 116 -3.00 -11.26 -23.97
CA GLY A 116 -2.75 -11.26 -22.54
C GLY A 116 -1.54 -10.42 -22.14
N ARG A 117 -0.41 -10.57 -22.84
CA ARG A 117 0.80 -9.75 -22.61
C ARG A 117 0.53 -8.26 -22.83
N GLN A 118 -0.05 -7.92 -23.98
CA GLN A 118 -0.41 -6.55 -24.32
C GLN A 118 -1.39 -5.94 -23.31
N HIS A 119 -2.34 -6.74 -22.82
CA HIS A 119 -3.26 -6.30 -21.76
C HIS A 119 -2.52 -5.96 -20.46
N VAL A 120 -1.54 -6.78 -20.04
CA VAL A 120 -0.74 -6.46 -18.85
C VAL A 120 0.09 -5.20 -19.06
N ASP A 121 0.62 -4.95 -20.27
CA ASP A 121 1.33 -3.69 -20.62
C ASP A 121 0.42 -2.47 -20.46
N THR A 122 -0.77 -2.50 -21.06
CA THR A 122 -1.76 -1.42 -20.93
C THR A 122 -2.16 -1.18 -19.48
N VAL A 123 -2.42 -2.25 -18.72
CA VAL A 123 -2.77 -2.10 -17.30
C VAL A 123 -1.58 -1.57 -16.50
N ASN A 124 -0.35 -2.00 -16.77
CA ASN A 124 0.84 -1.51 -16.08
C ASN A 124 0.96 0.02 -16.18
N GLU A 125 0.75 0.59 -17.37
CA GLU A 125 0.73 2.04 -17.58
C GLU A 125 -0.40 2.72 -16.78
N ALA A 126 -1.60 2.14 -16.79
CA ALA A 126 -2.73 2.67 -16.02
C ALA A 126 -2.48 2.65 -14.50
N LEU A 127 -1.79 1.62 -13.99
CA LEU A 127 -1.38 1.54 -12.59
C LEU A 127 -0.42 2.68 -12.21
N VAL A 128 0.57 2.96 -13.07
CA VAL A 128 1.49 4.10 -12.87
C VAL A 128 0.73 5.42 -12.87
N ASN A 129 -0.17 5.62 -13.84
CA ASN A 129 -0.97 6.84 -13.93
C ASN A 129 -1.88 7.04 -12.71
N SER A 130 -2.48 5.97 -12.19
CA SER A 130 -3.31 6.03 -10.99
C SER A 130 -2.49 6.39 -9.74
N LEU A 131 -1.25 5.88 -9.63
CA LEU A 131 -0.32 6.30 -8.58
C LEU A 131 0.07 7.77 -8.73
N TYR A 132 0.39 8.24 -9.94
CA TYR A 132 0.71 9.65 -10.18
C TYR A 132 -0.44 10.60 -9.83
N ALA A 133 -1.69 10.19 -10.06
CA ALA A 133 -2.87 10.96 -9.69
C ALA A 133 -3.15 10.97 -8.18
N THR A 134 -2.75 9.91 -7.48
CA THR A 134 -3.01 9.75 -6.03
C THR A 134 -1.91 10.37 -5.17
N PHE A 135 -0.66 10.29 -5.63
CA PHE A 135 0.51 10.75 -4.90
C PHE A 135 0.92 12.16 -5.36
N PRO A 136 1.58 12.95 -4.49
CA PRO A 136 2.00 14.29 -4.87
C PRO A 136 3.21 14.19 -5.82
N THR A 137 2.95 14.11 -7.13
CA THR A 137 4.01 13.87 -8.15
C THR A 137 4.34 15.08 -9.01
N THR A 138 3.78 16.24 -8.70
CA THR A 138 4.14 17.52 -9.35
C THR A 138 5.58 17.94 -9.04
N ASN A 139 6.12 17.48 -7.91
CA ASN A 139 7.53 17.63 -7.57
C ASN A 139 8.35 16.48 -8.17
N THR A 140 9.36 16.81 -8.98
CA THR A 140 10.25 15.83 -9.63
C THR A 140 10.91 14.88 -8.63
N THR A 141 11.39 15.38 -7.48
CA THR A 141 12.00 14.55 -6.44
C THR A 141 11.02 13.51 -5.90
N TRP A 142 9.77 13.92 -5.65
CA TRP A 142 8.74 13.02 -5.14
C TRP A 142 8.32 11.98 -6.17
N ARG A 143 8.25 12.38 -7.46
CA ARG A 143 8.03 11.46 -8.57
C ARG A 143 9.15 10.41 -8.67
N THR A 144 10.41 10.82 -8.58
CA THR A 144 11.55 9.88 -8.62
C THR A 144 11.51 8.89 -7.45
N ILE A 145 11.12 9.33 -6.25
CA ILE A 145 11.01 8.43 -5.09
C ILE A 145 9.85 7.44 -5.26
N LEU A 146 8.71 7.89 -5.80
CA LEU A 146 7.59 7.00 -6.14
C LEU A 146 8.00 5.94 -7.16
N GLU A 147 8.69 6.33 -8.23
CA GLU A 147 9.19 5.40 -9.25
C GLU A 147 10.18 4.39 -8.65
N ALA A 148 11.08 4.85 -7.79
CA ALA A 148 11.99 3.98 -7.04
C ALA A 148 11.24 3.01 -6.11
N ALA A 149 10.16 3.46 -5.46
CA ALA A 149 9.31 2.61 -4.62
C ALA A 149 8.50 1.59 -5.45
N ILE A 150 7.98 1.96 -6.63
CA ILE A 150 7.36 1.03 -7.58
C ILE A 150 8.37 -0.04 -8.01
N PHE A 151 9.58 0.39 -8.38
CA PHE A 151 10.66 -0.52 -8.74
C PHE A 151 11.03 -1.46 -7.59
N ALA A 152 11.19 -0.94 -6.36
CA ALA A 152 11.44 -1.74 -5.18
C ALA A 152 10.31 -2.76 -4.93
N GLY A 153 9.05 -2.32 -5.03
CA GLY A 153 7.86 -3.17 -4.90
C GLY A 153 7.85 -4.32 -5.90
N SER A 154 8.28 -4.08 -7.14
CA SER A 154 8.38 -5.11 -8.17
C SER A 154 9.37 -6.25 -7.86
N ARG A 155 10.31 -6.02 -6.94
CA ARG A 155 11.36 -6.98 -6.54
C ARG A 155 11.01 -7.82 -5.32
N ILE A 156 9.92 -7.51 -4.61
CA ILE A 156 9.55 -8.17 -3.35
C ILE A 156 9.36 -9.68 -3.53
N GLU A 157 8.64 -10.11 -4.57
CA GLU A 157 8.39 -11.54 -4.84
C GLU A 157 9.64 -12.32 -5.34
N GLY A 158 10.76 -11.64 -5.62
CA GLY A 158 12.05 -12.28 -5.88
C GLY A 158 12.15 -13.10 -7.17
N ASP A 159 12.03 -12.46 -8.35
CA ASP A 159 12.38 -13.13 -9.61
C ASP A 159 13.79 -12.76 -10.10
N ARG A 160 14.44 -13.80 -10.66
CA ARG A 160 15.81 -13.97 -11.19
C ARG A 160 16.23 -13.07 -12.36
N GLU A 161 15.73 -11.85 -12.48
CA GLU A 161 16.32 -10.92 -13.45
C GLU A 161 17.56 -10.29 -12.81
N GLU A 162 18.70 -10.97 -12.97
CA GLU A 162 20.02 -10.43 -12.67
C GLU A 162 20.23 -9.14 -13.50
N GLY A 163 20.26 -7.99 -12.82
CA GLY A 163 20.80 -6.74 -13.36
C GLY A 163 19.89 -5.84 -14.21
N GLY A 164 18.66 -6.23 -14.55
CA GLY A 164 17.75 -5.44 -15.43
C GLY A 164 16.66 -4.61 -14.73
N ILE A 165 15.95 -3.75 -15.47
CA ILE A 165 14.67 -3.19 -14.99
C ILE A 165 13.58 -4.24 -15.22
N PRO A 166 12.83 -4.66 -14.17
CA PRO A 166 11.70 -5.57 -14.31
C PRO A 166 10.74 -5.15 -15.42
N GLU A 167 10.37 -6.10 -16.27
CA GLU A 167 9.26 -5.89 -17.18
C GLU A 167 7.99 -5.61 -16.36
N ARG A 168 7.24 -4.55 -16.71
CA ARG A 168 5.95 -4.18 -16.08
C ARG A 168 6.04 -4.02 -14.54
N PRO A 169 6.84 -3.07 -14.04
CA PRO A 169 7.15 -2.97 -12.61
C PRO A 169 5.93 -2.63 -11.74
N ALA A 170 4.97 -1.85 -12.24
CA ALA A 170 3.76 -1.51 -11.49
C ALA A 170 2.82 -2.72 -11.33
N SER A 171 2.72 -3.58 -12.35
CA SER A 171 1.97 -4.85 -12.23
C SER A 171 2.55 -5.77 -11.16
N ARG A 172 3.88 -5.88 -11.12
CA ARG A 172 4.59 -6.67 -10.10
C ARG A 172 4.44 -6.06 -8.72
N ALA A 173 4.56 -4.73 -8.62
CA ALA A 173 4.35 -4.01 -7.37
C ALA A 173 2.92 -4.16 -6.84
N LEU A 174 1.90 -4.11 -7.70
CA LEU A 174 0.51 -4.39 -7.33
C LEU A 174 0.37 -5.80 -6.74
N ALA A 175 0.96 -6.82 -7.38
CA ALA A 175 0.90 -8.18 -6.88
C ALA A 175 1.54 -8.32 -5.49
N ALA A 176 2.71 -7.71 -5.30
CA ALA A 176 3.41 -7.68 -4.02
C ALA A 176 2.61 -6.93 -2.95
N VAL A 177 2.08 -5.75 -3.26
CA VAL A 177 1.28 -4.93 -2.32
C VAL A 177 0.00 -5.65 -1.91
N GLU A 178 -0.67 -6.36 -2.81
CA GLU A 178 -1.83 -7.19 -2.46
C GLU A 178 -1.45 -8.32 -1.49
N LEU A 179 -0.34 -9.02 -1.74
CA LEU A 179 0.14 -10.07 -0.83
C LEU A 179 0.50 -9.52 0.54
N ILE A 180 1.29 -8.44 0.56
CA ILE A 180 1.71 -7.79 1.81
C ILE A 180 0.48 -7.39 2.62
N ARG A 181 -0.54 -6.82 1.98
CA ARG A 181 -1.76 -6.41 2.66
C ARG A 181 -2.46 -7.61 3.30
N GLN A 182 -2.67 -8.68 2.54
CA GLN A 182 -3.35 -9.89 3.00
C GLN A 182 -2.60 -10.56 4.16
N GLU A 183 -1.29 -10.68 4.04
CA GLU A 183 -0.43 -11.25 5.09
C GLU A 183 -0.39 -10.37 6.33
N THR A 184 -0.29 -9.04 6.18
CA THR A 184 -0.30 -8.09 7.30
C THR A 184 -1.62 -8.15 8.06
N GLU A 185 -2.76 -8.14 7.37
CA GLU A 185 -4.07 -8.29 8.01
C GLU A 185 -4.19 -9.63 8.73
N ARG A 186 -3.74 -10.73 8.12
CA ARG A 186 -3.78 -12.05 8.74
C ARG A 186 -2.93 -12.09 10.02
N VAL A 187 -1.67 -11.69 9.94
CA VAL A 187 -0.73 -11.75 11.07
C VAL A 187 -1.15 -10.81 12.20
N LEU A 188 -1.60 -9.58 11.91
CA LEU A 188 -2.14 -8.68 12.93
C LEU A 188 -3.39 -9.27 13.60
N LYS A 189 -4.25 -9.93 12.82
CA LYS A 189 -5.45 -10.55 13.37
C LYS A 189 -5.12 -11.75 14.26
N GLU A 190 -4.17 -12.59 13.85
CA GLU A 190 -3.73 -13.78 14.59
C GLU A 190 -2.97 -13.41 15.86
N THR A 191 -2.03 -12.46 15.78
CA THR A 191 -1.12 -12.11 16.88
C THR A 191 -1.71 -11.07 17.83
N CYS A 192 -2.36 -10.02 17.30
CA CYS A 192 -2.86 -8.88 18.09
C CYS A 192 -4.38 -8.90 18.28
N GLY A 193 -5.10 -9.82 17.62
CA GLY A 193 -6.57 -9.86 17.63
C GLY A 193 -7.23 -8.64 16.97
N ALA A 194 -6.46 -7.76 16.34
CA ALA A 194 -6.87 -6.45 15.86
C ALA A 194 -6.84 -6.35 14.33
N SER A 195 -7.74 -5.54 13.78
CA SER A 195 -7.72 -5.18 12.37
C SER A 195 -6.60 -4.19 12.07
N MET A 196 -6.18 -4.12 10.80
CA MET A 196 -5.16 -3.16 10.37
C MET A 196 -5.52 -1.69 10.72
N VAL A 197 -6.81 -1.32 10.66
CA VAL A 197 -7.29 0.02 11.02
C VAL A 197 -7.16 0.31 12.52
N GLU A 198 -7.48 -0.67 13.38
CA GLU A 198 -7.26 -0.57 14.83
C GLU A 198 -5.78 -0.36 15.13
N CYS A 199 -4.92 -1.18 14.51
CA CYS A 199 -3.48 -1.11 14.69
C CYS A 199 -2.90 0.25 14.29
N ARG A 200 -3.34 0.81 13.15
CA ARG A 200 -2.89 2.13 12.67
C ARG A 200 -3.25 3.27 13.63
N ILE A 201 -4.44 3.24 14.24
CA ILE A 201 -4.83 4.24 15.25
C ILE A 201 -3.99 4.09 16.52
N VAL A 202 -3.76 2.86 16.98
CA VAL A 202 -2.94 2.60 18.16
C VAL A 202 -1.49 3.04 17.95
N GLN A 203 -0.87 2.69 16.82
CA GLN A 203 0.47 3.16 16.47
C GLN A 203 0.55 4.69 16.46
N LYS A 204 -0.41 5.36 15.82
CA LYS A 204 -0.39 6.83 15.74
C LYS A 204 -0.50 7.50 17.10
N LEU A 205 -1.35 6.96 17.98
CA LEU A 205 -1.47 7.46 19.34
C LEU A 205 -0.19 7.19 20.15
N ALA A 206 0.46 6.04 19.97
CA ALA A 206 1.72 5.70 20.62
C ALA A 206 2.86 6.62 20.17
N GLU A 207 3.02 6.83 18.87
CA GLU A 207 4.01 7.74 18.28
C GLU A 207 3.83 9.18 18.80
N ALA A 208 2.58 9.62 18.94
CA ALA A 208 2.30 10.96 19.44
C ALA A 208 2.63 11.13 20.93
N GLY A 209 2.59 10.05 21.71
CA GLY A 209 2.83 10.07 23.17
C GLY A 209 1.86 10.94 23.97
N ARG A 210 0.76 11.40 23.34
CA ARG A 210 -0.20 12.35 23.92
C ARG A 210 -1.59 12.13 23.33
N PRO A 211 -2.65 12.61 24.01
CA PRO A 211 -4.00 12.54 23.47
C PRO A 211 -4.11 13.26 22.11
N LEU A 212 -4.75 12.63 21.13
CA LEU A 212 -5.03 13.22 19.82
C LEU A 212 -6.53 13.41 19.61
N ARG A 213 -6.92 14.55 19.01
CA ARG A 213 -8.31 14.80 18.60
C ARG A 213 -8.69 13.76 17.55
N LEU A 214 -9.90 13.21 17.61
CA LEU A 214 -10.35 12.20 16.64
C LEU A 214 -10.34 12.73 15.19
N GLY A 215 -10.64 14.02 14.99
CA GLY A 215 -10.49 14.67 13.67
C GLY A 215 -9.05 14.69 13.19
N ALA A 216 -8.09 15.00 14.07
CA ALA A 216 -6.67 14.99 13.71
C ALA A 216 -6.16 13.56 13.42
N LEU A 217 -6.69 12.54 14.09
CA LEU A 217 -6.42 11.14 13.75
C LEU A 217 -6.98 10.76 12.38
N ALA A 218 -8.20 11.20 12.06
CA ALA A 218 -8.82 10.97 10.75
C ALA A 218 -7.97 11.56 9.63
N ASP A 219 -7.51 12.79 9.83
CA ASP A 219 -6.67 13.51 8.88
C ASP A 219 -5.30 12.86 8.73
N ALA A 220 -4.60 12.57 9.84
CA ALA A 220 -3.26 12.00 9.81
C ALA A 220 -3.23 10.58 9.23
N LEU A 221 -4.31 9.81 9.38
CA LEU A 221 -4.38 8.42 8.93
C LEU A 221 -5.18 8.24 7.63
N LEU A 222 -5.76 9.31 7.08
CA LEU A 222 -6.67 9.27 5.92
C LEU A 222 -7.82 8.27 6.12
N ILE A 223 -8.30 8.16 7.35
CA ILE A 223 -9.46 7.34 7.71
C ILE A 223 -10.65 8.28 7.79
N PRO A 224 -11.81 7.96 7.18
CA PRO A 224 -13.00 8.80 7.31
C PRO A 224 -13.34 9.09 8.79
N PRO A 225 -13.77 10.31 9.17
CA PRO A 225 -14.02 10.67 10.57
C PRO A 225 -14.97 9.72 11.31
N ILE A 226 -16.01 9.24 10.62
CA ILE A 226 -16.93 8.24 11.17
C ILE A 226 -16.25 6.89 11.44
N GLY A 227 -15.29 6.50 10.60
CA GLY A 227 -14.45 5.32 10.77
C GLY A 227 -13.57 5.44 12.01
N VAL A 228 -12.86 6.57 12.17
CA VAL A 228 -12.05 6.82 13.38
C VAL A 228 -12.92 6.82 14.64
N THR A 229 -14.09 7.44 14.61
CA THR A 229 -15.00 7.47 15.77
C THR A 229 -15.46 6.07 16.18
N ARG A 230 -15.84 5.23 15.20
CA ARG A 230 -16.23 3.84 15.45
C ARG A 230 -15.06 3.01 15.98
N THR A 231 -13.88 3.13 15.37
CA THR A 231 -12.70 2.39 15.80
C THR A 231 -12.23 2.83 17.19
N ALA A 232 -12.22 4.12 17.49
CA ALA A 232 -11.89 4.63 18.83
C ALA A 232 -12.87 4.10 19.89
N SER A 233 -14.18 4.01 19.58
CA SER A 233 -15.15 3.42 20.49
C SER A 233 -14.90 1.92 20.72
N LYS A 234 -14.49 1.18 19.69
CA LYS A 234 -14.12 -0.23 19.79
C LYS A 234 -12.85 -0.43 20.60
N LEU A 235 -11.83 0.39 20.37
CA LEU A 235 -10.57 0.39 21.13
C LEU A 235 -10.80 0.74 22.61
N GLU A 236 -11.72 1.66 22.90
CA GLU A 236 -12.15 1.96 24.27
C GLU A 236 -12.85 0.77 24.92
N GLY A 237 -13.75 0.08 24.21
CA GLY A 237 -14.37 -1.15 24.71
C GLY A 237 -13.37 -2.30 24.96
N ARG A 238 -12.20 -2.27 24.31
CA ARG A 238 -11.08 -3.19 24.53
C ARG A 238 -10.14 -2.74 25.66
N GLY A 239 -10.34 -1.54 26.21
CA GLY A 239 -9.45 -0.96 27.21
C GLY A 239 -8.11 -0.48 26.65
N TRP A 240 -7.96 -0.36 25.33
CA TRP A 240 -6.71 0.06 24.67
C TRP A 240 -6.57 1.57 24.56
N CYS A 241 -7.68 2.30 24.57
CA CYS A 241 -7.66 3.76 24.63
C CYS A 241 -8.78 4.28 25.53
N GLN A 242 -8.66 5.51 25.97
CA GLN A 242 -9.73 6.24 26.65
C GLN A 242 -10.13 7.47 25.84
N ARG A 243 -11.43 7.74 25.72
CA ARG A 243 -11.91 8.98 25.10
C ARG A 243 -12.02 10.09 26.13
N MET A 244 -11.52 11.27 25.76
CA MET A 244 -11.50 12.45 26.61
C MET A 244 -12.29 13.58 25.94
N LYS A 245 -13.04 14.34 26.74
CA LYS A 245 -13.73 15.56 26.29
C LYS A 245 -12.87 16.79 26.58
N SER A 246 -12.91 17.78 25.71
CA SER A 246 -12.27 19.07 26.00
C SER A 246 -13.15 19.93 26.92
N PRO A 247 -12.58 20.58 27.96
CA PRO A 247 -13.32 21.56 28.76
C PRO A 247 -13.57 22.87 28.00
N HIS A 248 -12.81 23.15 26.94
CA HIS A 248 -12.88 24.39 26.16
C HIS A 248 -13.62 24.24 24.82
N ASP A 249 -13.78 23.01 24.29
CA ASP A 249 -14.54 22.72 23.08
C ASP A 249 -15.43 21.49 23.29
N ARG A 250 -16.73 21.71 23.49
CA ARG A 250 -17.70 20.63 23.73
C ARG A 250 -17.84 19.67 22.54
N LYS A 251 -17.43 20.07 21.34
CA LYS A 251 -17.44 19.24 20.13
C LYS A 251 -16.13 18.47 19.95
N ALA A 252 -15.07 18.78 20.70
CA ALA A 252 -13.79 18.07 20.60
C ALA A 252 -13.78 16.80 21.46
N VAL A 253 -13.49 15.68 20.80
CA VAL A 253 -13.22 14.39 21.41
C VAL A 253 -11.78 14.00 21.10
N TYR A 254 -11.06 13.58 22.12
CA TYR A 254 -9.68 13.09 22.05
C TYR A 254 -9.64 11.61 22.40
N ALA A 255 -8.63 10.91 21.90
CA ALA A 255 -8.28 9.56 22.33
C ALA A 255 -6.85 9.57 22.86
N ALA A 256 -6.61 8.82 23.94
CA ALA A 256 -5.30 8.58 24.52
C ALA A 256 -5.14 7.08 24.79
N LEU A 257 -3.94 6.53 24.59
CA LEU A 257 -3.69 5.14 24.98
C LEU A 257 -3.72 4.99 26.50
N THR A 258 -4.26 3.88 26.95
CA THR A 258 -4.07 3.35 28.32
C THR A 258 -2.73 2.63 28.40
N ASP A 259 -2.34 2.13 29.58
CA ASP A 259 -1.13 1.30 29.73
C ASP A 259 -1.23 0.01 28.89
N GLU A 260 -2.41 -0.63 28.89
CA GLU A 260 -2.68 -1.76 28.00
C GLU A 260 -2.57 -1.36 26.53
N GLY A 261 -3.08 -0.18 26.15
CA GLY A 261 -2.91 0.37 24.81
C GLY A 261 -1.45 0.55 24.40
N GLN A 262 -0.59 1.00 25.32
CA GLN A 262 0.84 1.15 25.09
C GLN A 262 1.52 -0.21 24.90
N PHE A 263 1.16 -1.21 25.71
CA PHE A 263 1.63 -2.58 25.53
C PHE A 263 1.24 -3.13 24.16
N GLN A 264 -0.02 -2.96 23.76
CA GLN A 264 -0.51 -3.40 22.45
C GLN A 264 0.18 -2.67 21.30
N ALA A 265 0.48 -1.38 21.45
CA ALA A 265 1.26 -0.65 20.46
C ALA A 265 2.66 -1.25 20.25
N GLN A 266 3.34 -1.65 21.33
CA GLN A 266 4.63 -2.33 21.25
C GLN A 266 4.52 -3.67 20.52
N LEU A 267 3.50 -4.48 20.84
CA LEU A 267 3.25 -5.76 20.19
C LEU A 267 2.96 -5.60 18.69
N ILE A 268 2.11 -4.63 18.33
CA ILE A 268 1.79 -4.30 16.93
C ILE A 268 3.05 -3.91 16.16
N ASN A 269 3.87 -3.01 16.73
CA ASN A 269 5.11 -2.56 16.10
C ASN A 269 6.11 -3.71 15.92
N ALA A 270 6.29 -4.54 16.94
CA ALA A 270 7.15 -5.73 16.85
C ALA A 270 6.66 -6.69 15.75
N THR A 271 5.35 -6.96 15.72
CA THR A 271 4.72 -7.87 14.75
C THR A 271 4.92 -7.40 13.30
N ILE A 272 4.71 -6.10 13.04
CA ILE A 272 4.84 -5.54 11.69
C ILE A 272 6.32 -5.50 11.26
N ASN A 273 7.22 -5.10 12.15
CA ASN A 273 8.65 -5.07 11.86
C ASN A 273 9.20 -6.48 11.60
N GLU A 274 8.79 -7.48 12.38
CA GLU A 274 9.18 -8.88 12.17
C GLU A 274 8.67 -9.43 10.83
N LEU A 275 7.42 -9.15 10.48
CA LEU A 275 6.85 -9.55 9.18
C LEU A 275 7.66 -8.96 8.03
N ALA A 276 8.07 -7.70 8.15
CA ALA A 276 8.79 -7.02 7.10
C ALA A 276 10.24 -7.49 6.95
N GLU A 277 10.95 -7.65 8.06
CA GLU A 277 12.32 -8.17 8.09
C GLU A 277 12.39 -9.60 7.54
N ASN A 278 11.47 -10.48 7.96
CA ASN A 278 11.55 -11.92 7.67
C ASN A 278 10.90 -12.34 6.35
N ARG A 279 9.99 -11.53 5.79
CA ARG A 279 9.27 -11.91 4.56
C ARG A 279 9.32 -10.87 3.47
N LEU A 280 9.04 -9.61 3.80
CA LEU A 280 8.75 -8.62 2.76
C LEU A 280 10.00 -8.03 2.12
N TRP A 281 11.11 -7.94 2.85
CA TRP A 281 12.32 -7.27 2.35
C TRP A 281 13.55 -8.15 2.23
N VAL A 282 13.37 -9.47 2.29
CA VAL A 282 14.47 -10.43 2.12
C VAL A 282 15.19 -10.21 0.79
N ASN A 283 14.45 -9.78 -0.24
CA ASN A 283 14.96 -9.56 -1.59
C ASN A 283 15.29 -8.09 -1.91
N LEU A 284 15.20 -7.17 -0.93
CA LEU A 284 15.40 -5.74 -1.17
C LEU A 284 16.78 -5.27 -0.71
N SER A 285 17.45 -4.51 -1.56
CA SER A 285 18.67 -3.78 -1.21
C SER A 285 18.38 -2.66 -0.19
N PRO A 286 19.40 -2.15 0.53
CA PRO A 286 19.22 -1.01 1.44
C PRO A 286 18.57 0.22 0.77
N ALA A 287 18.99 0.55 -0.45
CA ALA A 287 18.43 1.67 -1.22
C ALA A 287 16.95 1.46 -1.59
N GLN A 288 16.55 0.22 -1.89
CA GLN A 288 15.14 -0.11 -2.18
C GLN A 288 14.26 -0.01 -0.94
N LYS A 289 14.76 -0.46 0.22
CA LYS A 289 14.08 -0.28 1.51
C LYS A 289 13.91 1.21 1.79
N GLU A 290 14.97 2.00 1.62
CA GLU A 290 14.93 3.45 1.83
C GLU A 290 13.91 4.15 0.93
N ALA A 291 13.85 3.82 -0.37
CA ALA A 291 12.88 4.42 -1.28
C ALA A 291 11.42 4.19 -0.84
N ILE A 292 11.10 2.96 -0.42
CA ILE A 292 9.76 2.60 0.09
C ILE A 292 9.43 3.41 1.35
N GLU A 293 10.40 3.60 2.24
CA GLU A 293 10.20 4.34 3.49
C GLU A 293 10.06 5.85 3.28
N GLN A 294 10.91 6.43 2.43
CA GLN A 294 10.85 7.85 2.06
C GLN A 294 9.50 8.19 1.41
N MET A 295 8.95 7.26 0.62
CA MET A 295 7.62 7.42 0.02
C MET A 295 6.54 7.65 1.08
N GLY A 296 6.61 6.94 2.22
CA GLY A 296 5.72 7.14 3.36
C GLY A 296 5.68 8.60 3.83
N HIS A 297 6.85 9.13 4.16
CA HIS A 297 6.99 10.48 4.71
C HIS A 297 6.57 11.57 3.71
N ILE A 298 6.91 11.36 2.44
CA ILE A 298 6.57 12.29 1.35
C ILE A 298 5.06 12.37 1.12
N VAL A 299 4.35 11.24 1.22
CA VAL A 299 2.88 11.22 1.12
C VAL A 299 2.26 12.15 2.15
N ILE A 300 2.63 11.98 3.42
CA ILE A 300 2.04 12.75 4.51
C ILE A 300 2.35 14.23 4.35
N ALA A 301 3.61 14.57 4.06
CA ALA A 301 4.03 15.96 3.85
C ALA A 301 3.29 16.60 2.66
N GLY A 302 3.19 15.89 1.53
CA GLY A 302 2.53 16.42 0.34
C GLY A 302 1.03 16.55 0.47
N ILE A 303 0.36 15.62 1.15
CA ILE A 303 -1.09 15.73 1.43
C ILE A 303 -1.38 16.91 2.35
N GLN A 304 -0.56 17.09 3.40
CA GLN A 304 -0.69 18.23 4.31
C GLN A 304 -0.51 19.55 3.54
N ALA A 305 0.54 19.67 2.73
CA ALA A 305 0.77 20.86 1.91
C ALA A 305 -0.37 21.16 0.93
N GLN A 306 -0.90 20.13 0.25
CA GLN A 306 -2.05 20.30 -0.66
C GLN A 306 -3.32 20.74 0.07
N ARG A 307 -3.55 20.23 1.28
CA ARG A 307 -4.69 20.63 2.10
C ARG A 307 -4.54 22.08 2.55
N ASP A 308 -3.39 22.44 3.08
CA ASP A 308 -3.11 23.81 3.54
C ASP A 308 -3.29 24.82 2.40
N ALA A 309 -2.83 24.47 1.18
CA ALA A 309 -3.03 25.28 -0.01
C ALA A 309 -4.52 25.42 -0.38
N ARG A 310 -5.32 24.35 -0.29
CA ARG A 310 -6.78 24.41 -0.53
C ARG A 310 -7.50 25.25 0.52
N GLU A 311 -7.14 25.11 1.79
CA GLU A 311 -7.71 25.92 2.87
C GLU A 311 -7.35 27.41 2.68
N GLN A 312 -6.11 27.73 2.32
CA GLN A 312 -5.68 29.09 1.99
C GLN A 312 -6.43 29.67 0.79
N GLN A 313 -6.64 28.88 -0.27
CA GLN A 313 -7.42 29.31 -1.44
C GLN A 313 -8.88 29.60 -1.06
N GLN A 314 -9.50 28.72 -0.27
CA GLN A 314 -10.86 28.95 0.23
C GLN A 314 -10.96 30.20 1.08
N LEU A 315 -9.96 30.46 1.93
CA LEU A 315 -9.86 31.68 2.74
C LEU A 315 -9.71 32.93 1.87
N SER A 316 -8.94 32.88 0.78
CA SER A 316 -8.78 34.01 -0.15
C SER A 316 -10.02 34.28 -0.98
N ASP A 317 -10.88 33.28 -1.19
CA ASP A 317 -12.14 33.40 -1.93
C ASP A 317 -13.30 33.94 -1.06
N LEU A 318 -13.09 34.09 0.26
CA LEU A 318 -14.09 34.67 1.16
C LEU A 318 -14.26 36.17 0.88
N SER A 319 -15.48 36.57 0.55
CA SER A 319 -15.89 37.98 0.51
C SER A 319 -16.73 38.33 1.75
N PRO A 320 -16.60 39.55 2.30
CA PRO A 320 -17.45 39.98 3.40
C PRO A 320 -18.93 39.99 2.99
N ALA A 321 -19.79 39.63 3.94
CA ALA A 321 -21.25 39.60 3.78
C ALA A 321 -21.87 41.01 3.78
#